data_AF-S0FK32-F1
#
_entry.id   AF-S0FK32-F1
#
_cell.length_a   1.000
_cell.length_b   1.000
_cell.length_c   1.000
_cell.angle_alpha   90.00
_cell.angle_beta   90.00
_cell.angle_gamma   90.00
#
_symmetry.space_group_name_H-M   'P 1'
#
loop_
_entity.id
_entity.type
_entity.pdbx_description
1 polymer ?
#
loop_
_entity_poly.entity_id
_entity_poly.type
_entity_poly.pdbx_seq_one_letter_code
_entity_poly.pdbx_strand_id
1 'polypeptide(L)' 'MLIKQKKKNEENNDLLERIKSEIQSQLGNRGVAVSGINMQINPNNISLSIYISGSRRLA' A
#
# COMPACT_ATOMS: atom_id res chain seq x y z
N MET A 1 -21.18 -21.07 -5.73
CA MET A 1 -21.01 -19.62 -5.46
C MET A 1 -19.70 -19.27 -4.71
N LEU A 2 -19.16 -20.16 -3.86
CA LEU A 2 -17.94 -19.92 -3.06
C LEU A 2 -16.64 -19.66 -3.86
N ILE A 3 -16.48 -20.26 -5.04
CA ILE A 3 -15.25 -20.13 -5.85
C ILE A 3 -15.08 -18.71 -6.42
N LYS A 4 -16.17 -18.04 -6.79
CA LYS A 4 -16.14 -16.66 -7.32
C LYS A 4 -15.72 -15.64 -6.25
N GLN A 5 -16.05 -15.87 -4.99
CA GLN A 5 -15.64 -14.99 -3.88
C GLN A 5 -14.16 -15.13 -3.53
N LYS A 6 -13.62 -16.35 -3.54
CA LYS A 6 -12.18 -16.58 -3.35
C LYS A 6 -11.33 -15.87 -4.41
N LYS A 7 -11.70 -16.02 -5.68
CA LYS A 7 -10.97 -15.40 -6.81
C LYS A 7 -10.97 -13.87 -6.75
N LYS A 8 -12.11 -13.28 -6.36
CA LYS A 8 -12.26 -11.83 -6.19
C LYS A 8 -11.42 -11.28 -5.02
N ASN A 9 -11.25 -12.07 -3.95
CA ASN A 9 -10.39 -11.70 -2.82
C ASN A 9 -8.90 -11.75 -3.17
N GLU A 10 -8.48 -12.71 -4.00
CA GLU A 10 -7.09 -12.81 -4.47
C GLU A 10 -6.73 -11.65 -5.41
N GLU A 11 -7.60 -11.29 -6.35
CA GLU A 11 -7.40 -10.15 -7.25
C GLU A 11 -7.35 -8.81 -6.49
N ASN A 12 -8.20 -8.63 -5.49
CA ASN A 12 -8.18 -7.44 -4.65
C ASN A 12 -6.88 -7.33 -3.82
N ASN A 13 -6.36 -8.44 -3.31
CA ASN A 13 -5.09 -8.44 -2.58
C ASN A 13 -3.90 -8.09 -3.49
N ASP A 14 -3.87 -8.60 -4.74
CA ASP A 14 -2.83 -8.25 -5.70
C ASP A 14 -2.83 -6.75 -6.03
N LEU A 15 -4.00 -6.16 -6.25
CA LEU A 15 -4.12 -4.72 -6.47
C LEU A 15 -3.60 -3.90 -5.28
N LEU A 16 -3.91 -4.32 -4.04
CA LEU A 16 -3.46 -3.62 -2.84
C LEU A 16 -1.95 -3.68 -2.67
N GLU A 17 -1.34 -4.83 -2.91
CA GLU A 17 0.12 -4.97 -2.83
C GLU A 17 0.83 -4.15 -3.91
N ARG A 18 0.25 -4.03 -5.11
CA ARG A 18 0.76 -3.12 -6.15
C ARG A 18 0.70 -1.66 -5.71
N ILE A 19 -0.43 -1.22 -5.14
CA ILE A 19 -0.56 0.16 -4.64
C ILE A 19 0.44 0.43 -3.52
N LYS A 20 0.61 -0.50 -2.56
CA LYS A 20 1.63 -0.37 -1.50
C LYS A 20 3.03 -0.23 -2.09
N SER A 21 3.38 -1.10 -3.04
CA SER A 21 4.70 -1.11 -3.69
C SER A 21 4.96 0.19 -4.45
N GLU A 22 3.96 0.72 -5.14
CA GLU A 22 4.08 1.98 -5.88
C GLU A 22 4.25 3.19 -4.95
N ILE A 23 3.48 3.26 -3.86
CA ILE A 23 3.64 4.30 -2.84
C ILE A 23 5.05 4.25 -2.23
N GLN A 24 5.53 3.05 -1.88
CA GLN A 24 6.88 2.87 -1.34
C GLN A 24 7.95 3.33 -2.34
N SER A 25 7.81 2.96 -3.61
CA SER A 25 8.72 3.37 -4.68
C SER A 25 8.75 4.88 -4.86
N GLN A 26 7.59 5.54 -4.93
CA GLN A 26 7.53 7.00 -5.09
C GLN A 26 8.10 7.75 -3.89
N LEU A 27 7.89 7.26 -2.67
CA LEU A 27 8.49 7.83 -1.46
C LEU A 27 10.02 7.64 -1.45
N GLY A 28 10.50 6.46 -1.83
CA GLY A 28 11.93 6.18 -1.99
C GLY A 28 12.60 7.10 -3.00
N ASN A 29 11.96 7.33 -4.16
CA ASN A 29 12.44 8.26 -5.18
C ASN A 29 12.51 9.71 -4.70
N ARG A 30 11.75 10.07 -3.67
CA ARG A 30 11.78 11.38 -3.01
C ARG A 30 12.71 11.44 -1.79
N GLY A 31 13.51 10.39 -1.56
CA GLY A 31 14.44 10.31 -0.43
C GLY A 31 13.80 9.94 0.92
N VAL A 32 12.57 9.41 0.91
CA VAL A 32 11.85 8.95 2.11
C VAL A 32 11.98 7.43 2.25
N ALA A 33 12.60 6.99 3.33
CA ALA A 33 12.67 5.58 3.69
C ALA A 33 11.42 5.17 4.48
N VAL A 34 10.72 4.15 3.98
CA VAL A 34 9.48 3.62 4.56
C VAL A 34 9.79 2.28 5.24
N SER A 35 9.38 2.13 6.50
CA SER A 35 9.49 0.86 7.24
C SER A 35 8.26 -0.03 7.13
N GLY A 36 7.12 0.53 6.71
CA GLY A 36 5.92 -0.24 6.46
C GLY A 36 4.78 0.60 5.91
N ILE A 37 3.85 -0.08 5.25
CA ILE A 37 2.60 0.51 4.76
C ILE A 37 1.45 -0.40 5.20
N ASN A 38 0.52 0.15 5.95
CA ASN A 38 -0.73 -0.52 6.31
C ASN A 38 -1.90 0.17 5.62
N MET A 39 -2.76 -0.62 4.98
CA MET A 39 -3.93 -0.13 4.26
C MET A 39 -5.15 -0.92 4.70
N GLN A 40 -6.18 -0.20 5.15
CA GLN A 40 -7.46 -0.76 5.54
C GLN A 40 -8.54 -0.20 4.63
N ILE A 41 -9.24 -1.10 3.94
CA ILE A 41 -10.42 -0.75 3.14
C ILE A 41 -11.64 -0.89 4.05
N ASN A 42 -12.30 0.24 4.30
CA ASN A 42 -13.60 0.28 4.96
C ASN A 42 -14.69 0.50 3.91
N PRO A 43 -15.98 0.24 4.23
CA PRO A 43 -17.07 0.41 3.27
C PRO A 43 -17.16 1.80 2.62
N ASN A 44 -16.77 2.86 3.36
CA ASN A 44 -16.93 4.25 2.95
C ASN A 44 -15.61 5.01 2.75
N ASN A 45 -14.48 4.41 3.12
CA ASN A 45 -13.18 5.07 3.02
C ASN A 45 -12.05 4.05 2.94
N ILE A 46 -10.87 4.51 2.52
CA ILE A 46 -9.63 3.76 2.62
C ILE A 46 -8.73 4.52 3.59
N SER A 47 -8.26 3.83 4.62
CA SER A 47 -7.30 4.35 5.58
C SER A 47 -5.91 3.85 5.23
N LEU A 48 -4.97 4.78 5.05
CA LEU A 48 -3.58 4.49 4.70
C LEU A 48 -2.66 5.03 5.79
N SER A 49 -1.89 4.13 6.41
CA SER A 49 -0.85 4.46 7.37
C SER A 49 0.52 4.12 6.78
N ILE A 50 1.42 5.11 6.76
CA ILE A 50 2.78 4.97 6.23
C ILE A 50 3.75 5.22 7.38
N TYR A 51 4.58 4.24 7.68
CA TYR A 51 5.60 4.34 8.72
C TYR A 51 6.92 4.75 8.09
N ILE A 52 7.44 5.92 8.47
CA ILE A 52 8.67 6.50 7.92
C ILE A 52 9.81 6.22 8.89
N SER A 53 10.87 5.57 8.41
CA SER A 53 12.08 5.30 9.20
C SER A 53 13.17 6.35 8.99
N GLY A 54 13.07 7.15 7.93
CA GLY A 54 13.97 8.27 7.70
C GLY A 54 13.56 9.08 6.49
N SER A 55 14.02 10.33 6.44
CA SER A 55 13.89 11.17 5.25
C SER A 55 15.18 11.93 5.08
N ARG A 56 15.77 11.83 3.89
CA ARG A 56 16.82 12.74 3.45
C ARG A 56 16.15 13.70 2.48
N ARG A 57 16.14 15.00 2.80
CA ARG A 57 15.85 16.00 1.78
C ARG A 57 16.94 15.87 0.72
N LEU A 58 16.60 15.42 -0.47
CA LEU A 58 17.46 15.58 -1.63
C LEU A 58 17.49 17.10 -1.87
N ALA A 59 18.64 17.72 -1.56
CA ALA A 59 18.89 19.14 -1.77
C ALA A 59 18.98 19.46 -3.27
#